data_AF-A0A179B6F2-F1
#
_entry.id   AF-A0A179B6F2-F1
#
_cell.length_a   1.000
_cell.length_b   1.000
_cell.length_c   1.000
_cell.angle_alpha   90.00
_cell.angle_beta   90.00
_cell.angle_gamma   90.00
#
_symmetry.space_group_name_H-M   'P 1'
#
loop_
_entity.id
_entity.type
_entity.pdbx_description
1 polymer ?
#
loop_
_entity_poly.entity_id
_entity_poly.type
_entity_poly.pdbx_seq_one_letter_code
_entity_poly.pdbx_strand_id
1 'polypeptide(L)'
;MECVKVVGSNGQISLGKQYAGRQVLVEETEPGVWLVRTARVVPDNERWLQHSEASNDLRNALAWAQNNAPDDSGVDDFMAQIGQ
;
A
#
# COMPACT_ATOMS: atom_id res chain seq x y z
N MET A 1 0.82 -4.44 27.13
CA MET A 1 -0.36 -4.69 27.97
C MET A 1 -0.93 -6.02 27.55
N GLU A 2 -0.92 -6.98 28.45
CA GLU A 2 -1.47 -8.31 28.22
C GLU A 2 -2.96 -8.30 28.56
N CYS A 3 -3.81 -8.88 27.72
CA CYS A 3 -5.25 -8.85 27.89
C CYS A 3 -5.83 -10.22 27.53
N VAL A 4 -6.60 -10.80 28.45
CA VAL A 4 -7.36 -12.02 28.20
C VAL A 4 -8.62 -11.66 27.42
N LYS A 5 -8.84 -12.37 26.30
CA LYS A 5 -10.04 -12.27 25.46
C LYS A 5 -10.67 -13.64 25.33
N VAL A 6 -12.00 -13.67 25.22
CA VAL A 6 -12.76 -14.90 24.97
C VAL A 6 -13.02 -15.04 23.47
N VAL A 7 -12.87 -16.26 22.95
CA VAL A 7 -13.31 -16.61 21.60
C VAL A 7 -14.83 -16.77 21.62
N GLY A 8 -15.53 -15.99 20.80
CA GLY A 8 -16.99 -16.07 20.68
C GLY A 8 -17.43 -17.42 20.12
N SER A 9 -18.71 -17.75 20.27
CA SER A 9 -19.31 -19.00 19.77
C SER A 9 -19.19 -19.21 18.25
N ASN A 10 -18.93 -18.13 17.50
CA ASN A 10 -18.68 -18.14 16.06
C ASN A 10 -17.18 -18.08 15.70
N GLY A 11 -16.27 -18.29 16.67
CA GLY A 11 -14.82 -18.28 16.45
C GLY A 11 -14.16 -16.89 16.41
N GLN A 12 -14.86 -15.82 16.77
CA GLN A 12 -14.33 -14.46 16.67
C GLN A 12 -13.58 -14.02 17.93
N ILE A 13 -12.49 -13.27 17.76
CA ILE A 13 -11.77 -12.57 18.83
C ILE A 13 -11.84 -11.06 18.59
N SER A 14 -12.33 -10.32 19.57
CA SER A 14 -12.46 -8.86 19.47
C SER A 14 -11.17 -8.13 19.92
N LEU A 15 -10.38 -7.65 18.96
CA LEU A 15 -9.11 -6.94 19.19
C LEU A 15 -9.30 -5.44 19.55
N GLY A 16 -10.44 -4.85 19.19
CA GLY A 16 -10.77 -3.44 19.45
C GLY A 16 -10.91 -2.59 18.18
N LYS A 17 -11.60 -1.46 18.30
CA LYS A 17 -11.96 -0.59 17.16
C LYS A 17 -10.75 0.01 16.44
N GLN A 18 -9.62 0.18 17.13
CA GLN A 18 -8.38 0.69 16.53
C GLN A 18 -7.80 -0.23 15.43
N TYR A 19 -8.24 -1.49 15.37
CA TYR A 19 -7.85 -2.46 14.34
C TYR A 19 -8.95 -2.74 13.32
N ALA A 20 -10.08 -2.04 13.38
CA ALA A 20 -11.19 -2.25 12.45
C ALA A 20 -10.75 -2.03 10.99
N GLY A 21 -11.18 -2.92 10.10
CA GLY A 21 -10.86 -2.87 8.67
C GLY A 21 -9.43 -3.27 8.28
N ARG A 22 -8.55 -3.56 9.26
CA ARG A 22 -7.20 -4.04 8.95
C ARG A 22 -7.22 -5.53 8.62
N GLN A 23 -6.46 -5.91 7.60
CA GLN A 23 -6.16 -7.31 7.33
C GLN A 23 -5.12 -7.81 8.33
N VAL A 24 -5.33 -9.03 8.82
CA VAL A 24 -4.41 -9.70 9.73
C VAL A 24 -4.10 -11.10 9.21
N LEU A 25 -2.85 -11.50 9.40
CA LEU A 25 -2.42 -12.88 9.22
C LEU A 25 -2.50 -13.56 10.59
N VAL A 26 -3.12 -14.74 10.61
CA VAL A 26 -3.27 -15.58 11.79
C VAL A 26 -2.55 -16.89 11.51
N GLU A 27 -1.59 -17.23 12.35
CA GLU A 27 -0.77 -18.44 12.22
C GLU A 27 -0.75 -19.21 13.53
N GLU A 28 -0.84 -20.53 13.45
CA GLU A 28 -0.59 -21.42 14.57
C GLU A 28 0.87 -21.86 14.51
N THR A 29 1.68 -21.35 15.43
CA THR A 29 3.11 -21.68 15.49
C THR A 29 3.35 -23.01 16.20
N GLU A 30 2.49 -23.32 17.18
CA GLU A 30 2.45 -24.56 17.97
C GLU A 30 0.99 -24.83 18.39
N PRO A 31 0.63 -26.07 18.77
CA PRO A 31 -0.74 -26.38 19.20
C PRO A 31 -1.25 -25.43 20.30
N GLY A 32 -2.26 -24.63 19.98
CA GLY A 32 -2.86 -23.66 20.90
C GLY A 32 -2.10 -22.32 21.03
N VAL A 33 -1.02 -22.11 20.27
CA VAL A 33 -0.26 -20.85 20.22
C VAL A 33 -0.50 -20.17 18.88
N TRP A 34 -1.16 -19.02 18.91
CA TRP A 34 -1.46 -18.24 17.72
C TRP A 34 -0.69 -16.92 17.69
N LEU A 35 -0.10 -16.62 16.53
CA LEU A 35 0.46 -15.31 16.20
C LEU A 35 -0.53 -14.55 15.31
N VAL A 36 -0.92 -13.35 15.74
CA VAL A 36 -1.76 -12.45 14.94
C VAL A 36 -0.96 -11.20 14.59
N ARG A 37 -0.74 -10.96 13.30
CA ARG A 37 0.03 -9.81 12.79
C ARG A 37 -0.76 -9.02 11.76
N THR A 38 -0.68 -7.69 11.82
CA THR A 38 -1.28 -6.84 10.78
C THR A 38 -0.51 -6.99 9.47
N ALA A 39 -1.24 -7.16 8.37
CA ALA A 39 -0.67 -7.26 7.04
C ALA A 39 -1.18 -6.12 6.16
N ARG A 40 -0.35 -5.72 5.18
CA ARG A 40 -0.76 -4.85 4.07
C ARG A 40 -0.74 -5.70 2.81
N VAL A 41 -1.89 -5.82 2.15
CA VAL A 41 -1.95 -6.45 0.82
C VAL A 41 -1.51 -5.44 -0.22
N VAL A 42 -0.58 -5.86 -1.07
CA VAL A 42 -0.14 -5.12 -2.25
C VAL A 42 -0.45 -5.99 -3.46
N PRO A 43 -1.27 -5.51 -4.41
CA PRO A 43 -1.53 -6.21 -5.66
C PRO A 43 -0.24 -6.60 -6.40
N ASP A 44 -0.26 -7.73 -7.09
CA ASP A 44 0.92 -8.27 -7.74
C ASP A 44 1.52 -7.33 -8.79
N ASN A 45 0.66 -6.67 -9.56
CA ASN A 45 1.02 -5.66 -10.55
C ASN A 45 1.54 -4.34 -9.94
N GLU A 46 1.41 -4.14 -8.62
CA GLU A 46 1.88 -2.96 -7.90
C GLU A 46 3.11 -3.27 -7.02
N ARG A 47 3.48 -4.55 -6.88
CA ARG A 47 4.60 -4.96 -6.03
C ARG A 47 5.93 -4.31 -6.44
N TRP A 48 6.10 -4.03 -7.73
CA TRP A 48 7.31 -3.41 -8.27
C TRP A 48 7.59 -2.02 -7.64
N LEU A 49 6.57 -1.27 -7.22
CA LEU A 49 6.71 0.03 -6.56
C LEU A 49 7.37 -0.05 -5.19
N GLN A 50 7.45 -1.25 -4.60
CA GLN A 50 8.14 -1.47 -3.33
C GLN A 50 9.65 -1.68 -3.51
N HIS A 51 10.14 -1.87 -4.74
CA HIS A 51 11.57 -1.90 -5.00
C HIS A 51 12.17 -0.49 -4.83
N SER A 52 13.37 -0.43 -4.22
CA SER A 52 13.99 0.84 -3.83
C SER A 52 14.22 1.79 -5.02
N GLU A 53 14.66 1.25 -6.15
CA GLU A 53 14.89 2.00 -7.39
C GLU A 53 13.60 2.62 -7.91
N ALA A 54 12.60 1.79 -8.25
CA ALA A 54 11.29 2.25 -8.71
C ALA A 54 10.62 3.26 -7.76
N SER A 55 10.71 3.03 -6.45
CA SER A 55 10.17 3.94 -5.44
C SER A 55 10.88 5.29 -5.42
N ASN A 56 12.21 5.31 -5.59
CA ASN A 56 13.00 6.52 -5.65
C ASN A 56 12.73 7.29 -6.93
N ASP A 57 12.67 6.60 -8.07
CA ASP A 57 12.41 7.20 -9.38
C ASP A 57 11.04 7.85 -9.41
N LEU A 58 10.00 7.16 -8.90
CA LEU A 58 8.66 7.72 -8.79
C LEU A 58 8.64 8.95 -7.87
N ARG A 59 9.35 8.92 -6.74
CA ARG A 59 9.46 10.07 -5.83
C ARG A 59 10.13 11.27 -6.50
N ASN A 60 11.20 11.04 -7.27
CA ASN A 60 11.89 12.09 -8.01
C ASN A 60 11.00 12.68 -9.11
N ALA A 61 10.32 11.83 -9.88
CA ALA A 61 9.39 12.26 -10.92
C ALA A 61 8.24 13.09 -10.34
N LEU A 62 7.68 12.68 -9.21
CA LEU A 62 6.63 13.43 -8.53
C LEU A 62 7.12 14.77 -8.00
N ALA A 63 8.32 14.82 -7.41
CA ALA A 63 8.94 16.06 -6.95
C ALA A 63 9.23 17.03 -8.11
N TRP A 64 9.64 16.52 -9.27
CA TRP A 64 9.79 17.32 -10.47
C TRP A 64 8.43 17.87 -10.94
N ALA A 65 7.41 17.01 -11.08
CA ALA A 65 6.08 17.41 -11.56
C ALA A 65 5.42 18.47 -10.67
N GLN A 66 5.62 18.41 -9.34
CA GLN A 66 5.11 19.42 -8.42
C GLN A 66 5.71 20.82 -8.65
N ASN A 67 6.94 20.89 -9.18
CA ASN A 67 7.64 22.15 -9.46
C ASN A 67 7.54 22.58 -10.93
N ASN A 68 6.98 21.72 -11.80
CA ASN A 68 6.87 21.96 -13.23
C ASN A 68 5.41 21.76 -13.62
N ALA A 69 4.61 22.81 -13.40
CA ALA A 69 3.21 22.79 -13.77
C ALA A 69 3.06 22.49 -15.27
N PRO A 70 2.07 21.66 -15.67
CA PRO A 70 1.78 21.46 -17.08
C PRO A 70 1.52 22.80 -17.76
N ASP A 71 2.15 23.01 -18.91
CA ASP A 71 1.93 24.18 -19.75
C ASP A 71 1.67 23.71 -21.18
N ASP A 72 0.48 24.04 -21.67
CA ASP A 72 0.03 23.65 -23.02
C ASP A 72 0.48 24.67 -24.09
N SER A 73 1.19 25.74 -23.71
CA SER A 73 1.58 26.82 -24.62
C SER A 73 2.42 26.38 -25.82
N GLY A 74 3.16 25.27 -25.71
CA GLY A 74 4.00 24.71 -26.79
C GLY A 74 3.39 23.53 -27.54
N VAL A 75 2.13 23.17 -27.28
CA VAL A 75 1.53 21.93 -27.82
C VAL A 75 1.33 22.01 -29.34
N ASP A 76 0.83 23.13 -29.86
CA ASP A 76 0.58 23.28 -31.31
C ASP A 76 1.88 23.21 -32.13
N ASP A 77 2.94 23.87 -31.64
CA ASP A 77 4.27 23.86 -32.26
C ASP A 77 4.89 22.45 -32.25
N PHE A 78 4.74 21.73 -31.14
CA PHE A 78 5.22 20.34 -31.02
C PHE A 78 4.47 19.40 -31.98
N MET A 79 3.14 19.52 -32.07
CA MET A 79 2.32 18.70 -32.97
C MET A 79 2.66 18.94 -34.45
N ALA A 80 2.98 20.19 -34.83
CA ALA A 80 3.43 20.52 -36.18
C ALA A 80 4.81 19.93 -36.53
N GLN A 81 5.66 19.68 -35.53
CA GLN A 81 7.00 19.09 -35.71
C GLN A 81 6.97 17.57 -35.87
N ILE A 82 6.14 16.85 -35.11
CA ILE A 82 6.08 15.37 -35.17
C ILE A 82 5.19 14.83 -36.29
N GLY A 83 4.37 15.68 -36.90
CA GLY A 83 3.53 15.33 -38.05
C GLY A 83 4.22 15.46 -39.43
N GLN A 84 5.50 15.83 -39.46
CA GLN A 84 6.38 15.85 -40.64
C GLN A 84 7.27 14.62 -40.69
#